data_AF-A0A7Y4UAS0-F1
#
_entry.id   AF-A0A7Y4UAS0-F1
#
_cell.length_a   1.000
_cell.length_b   1.000
_cell.length_c   1.000
_cell.angle_alpha   90.00
_cell.angle_beta   90.00
_cell.angle_gamma   90.00
#
_symmetry.space_group_name_H-M   'P 1'
#
loop_
_entity.id
_entity.type
_entity.pdbx_description
1 polymer ?
#
loop_
_entity_poly.entity_id
_entity_poly.type
_entity_poly.pdbx_seq_one_letter_code
_entity_poly.pdbx_strand_id
1 'polypeptide(L)'
;IPAQAPLANEMLLLTLQALRPFQIVVFDTVSAAAMTQLLARHQSRKRYADLMIAAMALAGRHIVVTRNQKDFADLLPRAQLQNWIDDQP
;
A
#
# COMPACT_ATOMS: atom_id res chain seq x y z
N ILE A 1 -10.55 -18.80 -23.73
CA ILE A 1 -11.24 -20.01 -24.26
C ILE A 1 -12.18 -20.52 -23.16
N PRO A 2 -13.41 -20.99 -23.43
CA PRO A 2 -14.36 -21.43 -22.41
C PRO A 2 -13.78 -22.41 -21.37
N ALA A 3 -12.78 -23.22 -21.74
CA ALA A 3 -12.07 -24.13 -20.84
C ALA A 3 -11.25 -23.47 -19.72
N GLN A 4 -10.96 -22.16 -19.80
CA GLN A 4 -10.24 -21.41 -18.76
C GLN A 4 -11.19 -20.80 -17.71
N ALA A 5 -12.49 -20.77 -17.98
CA ALA A 5 -13.48 -20.17 -17.07
C ALA A 5 -13.53 -20.87 -15.69
N PRO A 6 -13.43 -22.22 -15.58
CA PRO A 6 -13.39 -22.89 -14.28
C PRO A 6 -12.17 -22.49 -13.44
N LEU A 7 -10.98 -22.48 -14.06
CA LEU A 7 -9.74 -22.11 -13.37
C LEU A 7 -9.76 -20.65 -12.93
N ALA A 8 -10.24 -19.73 -13.77
CA ALA A 8 -10.36 -18.32 -13.42
C ALA A 8 -11.31 -18.11 -12.22
N ASN A 9 -12.43 -18.84 -12.18
CA ASN A 9 -13.36 -18.79 -11.07
C ASN A 9 -12.75 -19.35 -9.77
N GLU A 10 -12.02 -20.46 -9.84
CA GLU A 10 -11.32 -21.02 -8.68
C GLU A 10 -10.28 -20.03 -8.11
N MET A 11 -9.47 -19.43 -8.98
CA MET A 11 -8.49 -18.41 -8.59
C MET A 11 -9.13 -17.17 -7.98
N LEU A 12 -10.30 -16.76 -8.48
CA LEU A 12 -11.07 -15.67 -7.89
C LEU A 12 -11.53 -16.04 -6.46
N LEU A 13 -12.09 -17.23 -6.27
CA LEU A 13 -12.55 -17.69 -4.95
C LEU A 13 -11.40 -17.77 -3.93
N LEU A 14 -10.25 -18.29 -4.34
CA LEU A 14 -9.04 -18.34 -3.50
C LEU A 14 -8.57 -16.93 -3.13
N THR A 15 -8.58 -16.00 -4.09
CA THR A 15 -8.22 -14.60 -3.84
C THR A 15 -9.18 -13.94 -2.85
N LEU A 16 -10.49 -14.12 -3.03
CA LEU A 16 -11.50 -13.59 -2.11
C LEU A 16 -11.36 -14.18 -0.71
N GLN A 17 -11.07 -15.48 -0.60
CA GLN A 17 -10.84 -16.13 0.68
C GLN A 17 -9.57 -15.61 1.37
N ALA A 18 -8.48 -15.42 0.61
CA ALA A 18 -7.23 -14.88 1.12
C ALA A 18 -7.36 -13.41 1.56
N LEU A 19 -8.17 -12.61 0.87
CA LEU A 19 -8.40 -11.20 1.20
C LEU A 19 -9.44 -10.98 2.31
N ARG A 20 -10.28 -11.98 2.61
CA ARG A 20 -11.35 -11.91 3.62
C ARG A 20 -10.94 -11.37 5.00
N PRO A 21 -9.78 -11.73 5.59
CA PRO A 21 -9.41 -11.21 6.90
C PRO A 21 -8.89 -9.77 6.86
N PHE A 22 -8.66 -9.19 5.68
CA PHE A 22 -8.11 -7.84 5.54
C PHE A 22 -9.21 -6.80 5.42
N GLN A 23 -9.03 -5.69 6.14
CA GLN A 23 -9.84 -4.50 5.94
C GLN A 23 -9.31 -3.70 4.74
N ILE A 24 -10.18 -3.40 3.78
CA ILE A 24 -9.85 -2.48 2.69
C ILE A 24 -9.97 -1.05 3.21
N VAL A 25 -8.85 -0.34 3.25
CA VAL A 25 -8.81 1.09 3.55
C VAL A 25 -8.98 1.86 2.25
N VAL A 26 -9.98 2.74 2.20
CA VAL A 26 -10.24 3.59 1.04
C VAL A 26 -9.46 4.90 1.16
N PHE A 27 -9.06 5.47 0.02
CA PHE A 27 -8.46 6.79 -0.02
C PHE A 27 -9.53 7.85 0.24
N ASP A 28 -9.39 8.58 1.33
CA ASP A 28 -10.38 9.56 1.82
C ASP A 28 -9.83 11.00 1.80
N THR A 29 -10.61 11.94 2.34
CA THR A 29 -10.23 13.36 2.37
C THR A 29 -9.02 13.64 3.27
N VAL A 30 -8.82 12.85 4.33
CA VAL A 30 -7.65 12.98 5.22
C VAL A 30 -6.40 12.52 4.49
N SER A 31 -6.50 11.40 3.77
CA SER A 31 -5.44 10.89 2.89
C SER A 31 -5.13 11.88 1.76
N ALA A 32 -6.14 12.52 1.17
CA ALA A 32 -5.98 13.56 0.16
C ALA A 32 -5.16 14.76 0.69
N ALA A 33 -5.49 15.24 1.89
CA ALA A 33 -4.74 16.34 2.51
C ALA A 33 -3.29 15.96 2.79
N ALA A 34 -3.03 14.74 3.27
CA ALA A 34 -1.66 14.24 3.46
C ALA A 34 -0.91 14.13 2.12
N MET A 35 -1.59 13.69 1.06
CA MET A 35 -1.00 13.58 -0.27
C MET A 35 -0.60 14.95 -0.84
N THR A 36 -1.41 16.00 -0.66
CA THR A 36 -1.05 17.36 -1.06
C THR A 36 0.23 17.82 -0.38
N GLN A 37 0.41 17.53 0.92
CA GLN A 37 1.62 17.87 1.64
C GLN A 37 2.84 17.10 1.13
N LEU A 38 2.70 15.81 0.84
CA LEU A 38 3.77 14.99 0.26
C LEU A 38 4.18 15.48 -1.14
N LEU A 39 3.21 15.82 -2.00
CA LEU A 39 3.48 16.34 -3.34
C LEU A 39 4.23 17.67 -3.31
N ALA A 40 3.86 18.56 -2.38
CA ALA A 40 4.55 19.84 -2.19
C ALA A 40 6.02 19.64 -1.76
N ARG A 41 6.30 18.62 -0.93
CA ARG A 41 7.63 18.31 -0.41
C ARG A 41 8.52 17.55 -1.41
N HIS A 42 7.96 16.67 -2.24
CA HIS A 42 8.74 15.71 -3.05
C HIS A 42 8.66 15.93 -4.57
N GLN A 43 8.37 17.16 -5.03
CA GLN A 43 8.22 17.60 -6.43
C GLN A 43 8.78 16.64 -7.51
N SER A 44 7.92 15.70 -7.94
CA SER A 44 8.05 14.79 -9.11
C SER A 44 9.03 13.60 -9.08
N ARG A 45 9.84 13.38 -8.03
CA ARG A 45 10.82 12.27 -8.05
C ARG A 45 10.27 10.88 -7.68
N LYS A 46 9.06 10.83 -7.12
CA LYS A 46 8.47 9.61 -6.56
C LYS A 46 7.27 9.16 -7.38
N ARG A 47 7.04 7.85 -7.43
CA ARG A 47 5.90 7.28 -8.14
C ARG A 47 4.62 7.70 -7.43
N TYR A 48 3.59 8.05 -8.22
CA TYR A 48 2.30 8.48 -7.68
C TYR A 48 1.69 7.47 -6.71
N ALA A 49 1.81 6.17 -7.01
CA ALA A 49 1.31 5.11 -6.15
C ALA A 49 2.00 5.08 -4.78
N ASP A 50 3.32 5.24 -4.73
CA ASP A 50 4.08 5.24 -3.47
C ASP A 50 3.69 6.45 -2.60
N LEU A 51 3.49 7.62 -3.23
CA LEU A 51 2.99 8.81 -2.55
C LEU A 51 1.57 8.62 -2.01
N MET A 52 0.69 7.95 -2.76
CA MET A 52 -0.68 7.67 -2.33
C MET A 52 -0.71 6.70 -1.14
N ILE A 53 0.08 5.63 -1.20
CA ILE A 53 0.23 4.65 -0.10
C ILE A 53 0.80 5.36 1.14
N ALA A 54 1.84 6.17 0.99
CA ALA A 54 2.42 6.93 2.09
C ALA A 54 1.42 7.92 2.71
N ALA A 55 0.62 8.60 1.89
CA ALA A 55 -0.41 9.51 2.37
C ALA A 55 -1.47 8.80 3.21
N MET A 56 -1.97 7.65 2.75
CA MET A 56 -2.91 6.82 3.50
C MET A 56 -2.32 6.33 4.82
N ALA A 57 -1.05 5.90 4.80
CA ALA A 57 -0.36 5.44 6.00
C ALA A 57 -0.15 6.55 7.04
N LEU A 58 0.22 7.76 6.61
CA LEU A 58 0.32 8.92 7.49
C LEU A 58 -1.03 9.30 8.08
N ALA A 59 -2.08 9.38 7.25
CA ALA A 59 -3.43 9.76 7.67
C ALA A 59 -4.02 8.78 8.70
N GLY A 60 -3.89 7.47 8.44
CA GLY A 60 -4.41 6.43 9.33
C GLY A 60 -3.47 6.00 10.45
N ARG A 61 -2.27 6.58 10.53
CA ARG A 61 -1.18 6.13 11.43
C ARG A 61 -0.84 4.64 11.26
N HIS A 62 -0.90 4.14 10.03
CA HIS A 62 -0.61 2.75 9.70
C HIS A 62 0.89 2.48 9.50
N ILE A 63 1.26 1.21 9.51
CA ILE A 63 2.60 0.73 9.15
C ILE A 63 2.55 0.23 7.71
N VAL A 64 3.47 0.69 6.87
CA VAL A 64 3.70 0.12 5.54
C VAL A 64 4.69 -1.02 5.68
N VAL A 65 4.23 -2.22 5.33
CA VAL A 65 5.07 -3.41 5.20
C VAL A 65 5.52 -3.51 3.75
N THR A 66 6.81 -3.39 3.50
CA THR A 66 7.37 -3.46 2.14
C THR A 66 8.82 -3.92 2.16
N ARG A 67 9.19 -4.68 1.13
CA ARG A 67 10.60 -5.00 0.85
C ARG A 67 11.38 -3.79 0.31
N ASN A 68 10.68 -2.85 -0.33
CA ASN A 68 11.29 -1.69 -0.99
C ASN A 68 11.35 -0.48 -0.06
N GLN A 69 11.91 -0.64 1.14
CA GLN A 69 11.93 0.42 2.15
C GLN A 69 12.55 1.74 1.65
N LYS A 70 13.54 1.66 0.74
CA LYS A 70 14.20 2.84 0.15
C LYS A 70 13.24 3.77 -0.58
N ASP A 71 12.16 3.24 -1.16
CA ASP A 71 11.17 4.05 -1.89
C ASP A 71 10.33 4.91 -0.94
N PHE A 72 10.19 4.47 0.31
CA PHE A 72 9.35 5.09 1.35
C PHE A 72 10.15 5.78 2.47
N ALA A 73 11.47 5.59 2.53
CA ALA A 73 12.31 6.05 3.64
C ALA A 73 12.26 7.57 3.87
N ASP A 74 12.06 8.36 2.81
CA ASP A 74 11.88 9.82 2.87
C ASP A 74 10.41 10.26 2.91
N LEU A 75 9.46 9.32 2.75
CA LEU A 75 8.02 9.58 2.74
C LEU A 75 7.37 9.30 4.11
N LEU A 76 7.91 8.35 4.86
CA LEU A 76 7.33 7.85 6.11
C LEU A 76 8.33 7.90 7.27
N PRO A 77 7.87 8.16 8.50
CA PRO A 77 8.65 7.92 9.70
C PRO A 77 9.15 6.48 9.77
N ARG A 78 10.37 6.26 10.27
CA ARG A 78 10.95 4.92 10.43
C ARG A 78 10.05 3.96 11.21
N ALA A 79 9.31 4.45 12.20
CA ALA A 79 8.38 3.64 12.99
C ALA A 79 7.17 3.10 12.19
N GLN A 80 6.88 3.69 11.03
CA GLN A 80 5.79 3.30 10.14
C GLN A 80 6.26 2.46 8.95
N LEU A 81 7.51 1.99 8.94
CA LEU A 81 8.07 1.21 7.85
C LEU A 81 8.68 -0.08 8.39
N GLN A 82 8.24 -1.22 7.84
CA GLN A 82 8.73 -2.54 8.24
C GLN A 82 9.01 -3.41 7.02
N ASN A 83 10.05 -4.24 7.08
CA ASN A 83 10.36 -5.24 6.06
C ASN A 83 10.32 -6.63 6.70
N TRP A 84 9.18 -7.31 6.60
CA TRP A 84 9.00 -8.64 7.19
C TRP A 84 9.64 -9.78 6.39
N ILE A 85 10.28 -9.48 5.26
CA ILE A 85 10.93 -10.48 4.41
C ILE A 85 12.41 -10.57 4.74
N ASP A 86 13.11 -9.44 4.73
CA ASP A 86 14.55 -9.41 4.94
C ASP A 86 14.91 -9.14 6.42
N ASP A 87 14.06 -8.44 7.17
CA ASP A 87 14.23 -8.24 8.62
C ASP A 87 13.31 -9.23 9.35
N GLN A 88 13.87 -10.32 9.89
CA GLN A 88 13.11 -11.23 10.74
C GLN A 88 12.56 -10.47 11.97
N PRO A 89 11.32 -10.76 12.40
CA PRO A 89 10.65 -10.05 13.49
C PRO A 89 11.34 -10.22 14.84
#